data_AF-A0A956AL00-F1
#
_entry.id   AF-A0A956AL00-F1
#
_cell.length_a   1.000
_cell.length_b   1.000
_cell.length_c   1.000
_cell.angle_alpha   90.00
_cell.angle_beta   90.00
_cell.angle_gamma   90.00
#
_symmetry.space_group_name_H-M   'P 1'
#
loop_
_entity.id
_entity.type
_entity.pdbx_description
1 polymer ?
#
loop_
_entity_poly.entity_id
_entity_poly.type
_entity_poly.pdbx_seq_one_letter_code
_entity_poly.pdbx_strand_id
1 'polypeptide(L)'
;MLWLIRHALCDLYPSTDELPGIEQASLDEFLRRFRRETNRATWAGVVLGAWAYTAAPILTVGMPAPSFLLSRRLRELHAERMGSAPFYVVRQLTFVLKMVAGLCWGADPEVRARMNLPPLPGDPGTWRTE
;
A
#
# COMPACT_ATOMS: atom_id res chain seq x y z
N MET A 1 -4.45 13.09 -3.75
CA MET A 1 -3.57 11.99 -4.21
C MET A 1 -3.11 11.08 -3.07
N LEU A 2 -2.46 11.62 -2.03
CA LEU A 2 -2.05 10.83 -0.85
C LEU A 2 -3.20 10.02 -0.24
N TRP A 3 -4.41 10.59 -0.21
CA TRP A 3 -5.61 9.90 0.24
C TRP A 3 -5.97 8.65 -0.60
N LEU A 4 -5.87 8.70 -1.93
CA LEU A 4 -6.13 7.54 -2.79
C LEU A 4 -5.11 6.42 -2.57
N ILE A 5 -3.84 6.81 -2.43
CA ILE A 5 -2.76 5.88 -2.12
C ILE A 5 -3.05 5.24 -0.77
N ARG A 6 -3.30 6.05 0.28
CA ARG A 6 -3.65 5.55 1.62
C ARG A 6 -4.82 4.57 1.57
N HIS A 7 -5.91 4.91 0.88
CA HIS A 7 -7.06 4.03 0.72
C HIS A 7 -6.65 2.67 0.13
N ALA A 8 -5.92 2.66 -0.99
CA ALA A 8 -5.45 1.43 -1.61
C ALA A 8 -4.51 0.62 -0.70
N LEU A 9 -3.60 1.29 0.02
CA LEU A 9 -2.67 0.60 0.92
C LEU A 9 -3.38 -0.01 2.13
N CYS A 10 -4.34 0.69 2.74
CA CYS A 10 -5.16 0.17 3.83
C CYS A 10 -5.98 -1.05 3.42
N ASP A 11 -6.50 -1.07 2.19
CA ASP A 11 -7.23 -2.23 1.66
C ASP A 11 -6.30 -3.43 1.39
N LEU A 12 -5.07 -3.18 0.97
CA LEU A 12 -4.07 -4.22 0.67
C LEU A 12 -3.40 -4.79 1.93
N TYR A 13 -3.32 -4.01 3.01
CA TYR A 13 -2.76 -4.39 4.31
C TYR A 13 -3.75 -4.06 5.44
N PRO A 14 -4.90 -4.76 5.50
CA PRO A 14 -5.87 -4.57 6.56
C PRO A 14 -5.34 -5.09 7.90
N SER A 15 -5.92 -4.64 9.01
CA SER A 15 -5.65 -5.24 10.31
C SER A 15 -6.30 -6.61 10.44
N THR A 16 -5.58 -7.56 11.03
CA THR A 16 -6.08 -8.89 11.39
C THR A 16 -6.02 -9.07 12.91
N ASP A 17 -6.58 -10.15 13.44
CA ASP A 17 -6.50 -10.45 14.88
C ASP A 17 -5.05 -10.63 15.34
N GLU A 18 -4.19 -11.14 14.45
CA GLU A 18 -2.79 -11.46 14.74
C GLU A 18 -1.83 -10.32 14.44
N LEU A 19 -2.12 -9.45 13.47
CA LEU A 19 -1.19 -8.44 12.99
C LEU A 19 -1.87 -7.07 12.82
N PRO A 20 -1.20 -5.99 13.25
CA PRO A 20 -1.73 -4.65 13.05
C PRO A 20 -1.78 -4.30 11.56
N GLY A 21 -2.79 -3.54 11.16
CA GLY A 21 -2.93 -3.07 9.78
C GLY A 21 -1.97 -1.92 9.49
N ILE A 22 -1.77 -1.60 8.21
CA ILE A 22 -0.86 -0.50 7.83
C ILE A 22 -1.34 0.88 8.32
N GLU A 23 -2.62 1.05 8.62
CA GLU A 23 -3.15 2.29 9.19
C GLU A 23 -2.61 2.58 10.60
N GLN A 24 -2.15 1.55 11.31
CA GLN A 24 -1.57 1.68 12.65
C GLN A 24 -0.06 1.97 12.60
N ALA A 25 0.60 1.59 11.50
CA ALA A 25 1.94 2.10 11.19
C ALA A 25 1.82 3.57 10.78
N SER A 26 2.81 4.42 11.06
CA SER A 26 2.85 5.87 10.77
C SER A 26 2.77 6.22 9.26
N LEU A 27 1.70 5.81 8.59
CA LEU A 27 1.56 5.74 7.14
C LEU A 27 1.55 7.12 6.51
N ASP A 28 0.86 8.08 7.12
CA ASP A 28 0.80 9.45 6.61
C ASP A 28 2.17 10.12 6.63
N GLU A 29 2.96 9.89 7.68
CA GLU A 29 4.34 10.38 7.77
C GLU A 29 5.24 9.68 6.76
N PHE A 30 5.14 8.34 6.69
CA PHE A 30 5.87 7.54 5.72
C PHE A 30 5.61 8.00 4.28
N LEU A 31 4.35 8.22 3.88
CA LEU A 31 4.01 8.63 2.52
C LEU A 31 4.51 10.05 2.19
N ARG A 32 4.50 10.97 3.17
CA ARG A 32 5.08 12.31 2.99
C ARG A 32 6.60 12.22 2.80
N ARG A 33 7.28 11.41 3.62
CA ARG A 33 8.72 11.14 3.51
C ARG A 33 9.05 10.48 2.18
N PHE A 34 8.35 9.41 1.83
CA PHE A 34 8.52 8.65 0.60
C PHE A 34 8.38 9.52 -0.63
N ARG A 35 7.36 10.40 -0.68
CA ARG A 35 7.19 11.37 -1.78
C ARG A 35 8.36 12.34 -1.92
N ARG A 36 8.95 12.78 -0.81
CA ARG A 36 10.08 13.72 -0.79
C ARG A 36 11.39 13.05 -1.20
N GLU A 37 11.58 11.80 -0.80
CA GLU A 37 12.85 11.08 -0.93
C GLU A 37 12.94 10.22 -2.19
N THR A 38 11.82 9.74 -2.71
CA THR A 38 11.82 8.91 -3.92
C THR A 38 11.99 9.72 -5.21
N ASN A 39 12.41 9.07 -6.28
CA ASN A 39 12.48 9.72 -7.59
C ASN A 39 11.08 9.88 -8.21
N ARG A 40 10.96 10.76 -9.21
CA ARG A 40 9.66 11.08 -9.83
C ARG A 40 9.01 9.86 -10.51
N ALA A 41 9.80 8.94 -11.07
CA ALA A 41 9.29 7.76 -11.75
C ALA A 41 8.65 6.76 -10.77
N THR A 42 9.30 6.50 -9.63
CA THR A 42 8.76 5.65 -8.56
C THR A 42 7.49 6.27 -7.99
N TRP A 43 7.48 7.58 -7.72
CA TRP A 43 6.28 8.27 -7.25
C TRP A 43 5.13 8.18 -8.27
N ALA A 44 5.42 8.35 -9.56
CA ALA A 44 4.44 8.19 -10.62
C ALA A 44 3.87 6.76 -10.64
N GLY A 45 4.71 5.73 -10.48
CA GLY A 45 4.28 4.33 -10.38
C GLY A 45 3.30 4.09 -9.23
N VAL A 46 3.54 4.66 -8.05
CA VAL A 46 2.63 4.55 -6.90
C VAL A 46 1.30 5.26 -7.17
N VAL A 47 1.35 6.47 -7.74
CA VAL A 47 0.16 7.22 -8.11
C VAL A 47 -0.68 6.47 -9.15
N LEU A 48 -0.05 5.94 -10.21
CA LEU A 48 -0.70 5.12 -11.23
C LEU A 48 -1.29 3.85 -10.62
N GLY A 49 -0.58 3.22 -9.68
CA GLY A 49 -1.09 2.05 -8.98
C GLY A 49 -2.35 2.35 -8.19
N ALA A 50 -2.39 3.46 -7.45
CA ALA A 50 -3.58 3.86 -6.69
C ALA A 50 -4.77 4.16 -7.60
N TRP A 51 -4.54 4.80 -8.74
CA TRP A 51 -5.59 5.01 -9.76
C TRP A 51 -6.09 3.71 -10.37
N ALA A 52 -5.17 2.82 -10.76
CA ALA A 52 -5.52 1.52 -11.31
C ALA A 52 -6.32 0.70 -10.30
N TYR A 53 -5.91 0.67 -9.02
CA TYR A 53 -6.68 0.04 -7.95
C TYR A 53 -8.08 0.63 -7.84
N THR A 54 -8.20 1.96 -7.83
CA THR A 54 -9.50 2.65 -7.70
C THR A 54 -10.44 2.35 -8.86
N ALA A 55 -9.92 2.22 -10.08
CA ALA A 55 -10.71 1.98 -11.31
C ALA A 55 -10.94 0.50 -11.63
N ALA A 56 -10.13 -0.41 -11.09
CA ALA A 56 -10.19 -1.84 -11.36
C ALA A 56 -11.36 -2.62 -10.75
N PRO A 57 -12.27 -2.10 -9.90
CA PRO A 57 -13.48 -2.84 -9.51
C PRO A 57 -14.30 -3.35 -10.69
N ILE A 58 -14.31 -2.62 -11.81
CA ILE A 58 -15.01 -3.06 -13.03
C ILE A 58 -14.44 -4.35 -13.60
N LEU A 59 -13.11 -4.54 -13.52
CA LEU A 59 -12.41 -5.72 -14.03
C LEU A 59 -12.35 -6.87 -13.03
N THR A 60 -12.44 -6.57 -11.73
CA THR A 60 -12.23 -7.54 -10.65
C THR A 60 -13.54 -8.04 -10.08
N VAL A 61 -14.43 -7.14 -9.64
CA VAL A 61 -15.71 -7.49 -9.01
C VAL A 61 -16.92 -7.21 -9.91
N GLY A 62 -16.69 -6.74 -11.14
CA GLY A 62 -17.73 -6.47 -12.14
C GLY A 62 -18.60 -5.26 -11.81
N MET A 63 -18.17 -4.41 -10.86
CA MET A 63 -18.93 -3.25 -10.42
C MET A 63 -18.32 -1.97 -11.02
N PRO A 64 -19.08 -1.16 -11.78
CA PRO A 64 -18.60 0.08 -12.37
C PRO A 64 -18.60 1.23 -11.34
N ALA A 65 -18.03 0.98 -10.16
CA ALA A 65 -17.90 1.96 -9.09
C ALA A 65 -16.43 2.03 -8.64
N PRO A 66 -15.95 3.22 -8.22
CA PRO A 66 -14.64 3.34 -7.58
C PRO A 66 -14.51 2.44 -6.34
N SER A 67 -13.27 1.98 -6.05
CA SER A 67 -13.00 1.06 -4.93
C SER A 67 -13.50 1.56 -3.57
N PHE A 68 -13.48 2.87 -3.35
CA PHE A 68 -13.91 3.50 -2.10
C PHE A 68 -15.44 3.52 -1.89
N LEU A 69 -16.23 3.26 -2.95
CA LEU A 69 -17.69 3.13 -2.85
C LEU A 69 -18.14 1.66 -2.66
N LEU A 70 -17.21 0.72 -2.75
CA LEU A 70 -17.51 -0.69 -2.55
C LEU A 70 -17.80 -1.00 -1.08
N SER A 71 -18.71 -1.95 -0.84
CA SER A 71 -18.90 -2.52 0.49
C SER A 71 -17.63 -3.22 0.98
N ARG A 72 -17.45 -3.36 2.30
CA ARG A 72 -16.26 -3.99 2.89
C ARG A 72 -15.94 -5.37 2.26
N ARG A 73 -16.95 -6.24 2.14
CA ARG A 73 -16.82 -7.57 1.53
C ARG A 73 -16.35 -7.50 0.07
N LEU A 74 -16.87 -6.54 -0.70
CA LEU A 74 -16.46 -6.35 -2.10
C LEU A 74 -15.05 -5.76 -2.20
N ARG A 75 -14.63 -4.92 -1.26
CA ARG A 75 -13.26 -4.40 -1.18
C ARG A 75 -12.25 -5.50 -0.89
N GLU A 76 -12.55 -6.38 0.06
CA GLU A 76 -11.69 -7.53 0.39
C GLU A 76 -11.53 -8.44 -0.85
N LEU A 77 -12.64 -8.78 -1.51
CA LEU A 77 -12.61 -9.57 -2.74
C LEU A 77 -11.88 -8.86 -3.90
N HIS A 78 -12.06 -7.55 -4.02
CA HIS A 78 -11.34 -6.72 -4.99
C HIS A 78 -9.83 -6.76 -4.73
N ALA A 79 -9.39 -6.56 -3.49
CA ALA A 79 -7.98 -6.59 -3.11
C ALA A 79 -7.32 -7.95 -3.39
N GLU A 80 -8.04 -9.05 -3.14
CA GLU A 80 -7.60 -10.41 -3.49
C GLU A 80 -7.43 -10.56 -5.01
N ARG A 81 -8.44 -10.18 -5.80
CA ARG A 81 -8.44 -10.30 -7.27
C ARG A 81 -7.43 -9.39 -7.95
N MET A 82 -7.08 -8.24 -7.36
CA MET A 82 -6.03 -7.37 -7.88
C MET A 82 -4.66 -8.08 -7.90
N GLY A 83 -4.39 -8.94 -6.92
CA GLY A 83 -3.15 -9.73 -6.85
C GLY A 83 -3.08 -10.85 -7.88
N SER A 84 -4.22 -11.42 -8.26
CA SER A 84 -4.34 -12.54 -9.22
C SER A 84 -4.86 -12.12 -10.60
N ALA A 85 -4.95 -10.81 -10.87
CA ALA A 85 -5.53 -10.30 -12.12
C ALA A 85 -4.80 -10.84 -13.37
N PRO A 86 -5.54 -11.19 -14.45
CA PRO A 86 -4.94 -11.71 -15.68
C PRO A 86 -4.15 -10.65 -16.46
N PHE A 87 -4.42 -9.36 -16.19
CA PHE A 87 -3.74 -8.25 -16.84
C PHE A 87 -2.43 -7.95 -16.12
N TYR A 88 -1.31 -8.17 -16.81
CA TYR A 88 0.04 -7.94 -16.26
C TYR A 88 0.19 -6.54 -15.65
N VAL A 89 -0.29 -5.50 -16.33
CA VAL A 89 -0.17 -4.11 -15.85
C VAL A 89 -0.89 -3.92 -14.52
N VAL A 90 -2.10 -4.48 -14.35
CA VAL A 90 -2.86 -4.39 -13.10
C VAL A 90 -2.12 -5.10 -11.97
N ARG A 91 -1.63 -6.31 -12.24
CA ARG A 91 -0.87 -7.10 -11.26
C ARG A 91 0.43 -6.40 -10.86
N GLN A 92 1.17 -5.84 -11.84
CA GLN A 92 2.43 -5.16 -11.60
C GLN A 92 2.25 -3.86 -10.81
N LEU A 93 1.20 -3.09 -11.11
CA LEU A 93 0.85 -1.90 -10.34
C LEU A 93 0.43 -2.24 -8.91
N THR A 94 -0.32 -3.34 -8.73
CA THR A 94 -0.66 -3.86 -7.39
C THR A 94 0.58 -4.27 -6.61
N PHE A 95 1.54 -4.92 -7.28
CA PHE A 95 2.82 -5.28 -6.67
C PHE A 95 3.59 -4.04 -6.20
N VAL A 96 3.67 -2.98 -7.02
CA VAL A 96 4.31 -1.71 -6.63
C VAL A 96 3.67 -1.13 -5.37
N LEU A 97 2.33 -1.12 -5.28
CA LEU A 97 1.63 -0.69 -4.07
C LEU A 97 1.98 -1.56 -2.86
N LYS A 98 1.96 -2.88 -3.02
CA LYS A 98 2.29 -3.83 -1.94
C LYS A 98 3.72 -3.72 -1.47
N MET A 99 4.67 -3.42 -2.36
CA MET A 99 6.06 -3.15 -2.01
C MET A 99 6.17 -1.91 -1.12
N VAL A 100 5.54 -0.80 -1.51
CA VAL A 100 5.56 0.44 -0.71
C VAL A 100 4.85 0.26 0.63
N ALA A 101 3.72 -0.44 0.64
CA ALA A 101 3.05 -0.82 1.88
C ALA A 101 3.93 -1.68 2.78
N GLY A 102 4.58 -2.71 2.23
CA GLY A 102 5.47 -3.60 2.96
C GLY A 102 6.68 -2.88 3.57
N LEU A 103 7.22 -1.85 2.89
CA LEU A 103 8.29 -1.01 3.47
C LEU A 103 7.82 -0.22 4.70
N CYS A 104 6.59 0.30 4.67
CA CYS A 104 6.01 1.01 5.81
C CYS A 104 5.65 0.04 6.95
N TRP A 105 4.89 -1.00 6.62
CA TRP A 105 4.35 -1.98 7.55
C TRP A 105 5.47 -2.82 8.19
N GLY A 106 6.44 -3.29 7.42
CA GLY A 106 7.56 -4.09 7.93
C GLY A 106 8.59 -3.29 8.74
N ALA A 107 8.52 -1.96 8.73
CA ALA A 107 9.31 -1.08 9.57
C ALA A 107 8.67 -0.82 10.93
N ASP A 108 7.38 -1.12 11.09
CA ASP A 108 6.64 -0.89 12.32
C ASP A 108 7.16 -1.79 13.47
N PRO A 109 7.50 -1.23 14.65
CA PRO A 109 8.05 -2.01 15.77
C PRO A 109 7.11 -3.10 16.27
N GLU A 110 5.80 -2.86 16.28
CA GLU A 110 4.80 -3.83 16.75
C GLU A 110 4.70 -5.00 15.77
N VAL A 111 4.59 -4.72 14.47
CA VAL A 111 4.65 -5.75 13.41
C VAL A 111 5.88 -6.63 13.57
N ARG A 112 7.05 -6.00 13.69
CA ARG A 112 8.34 -6.72 13.80
C ARG A 112 8.40 -7.59 15.04
N ALA A 113 7.93 -7.07 16.18
CA ALA A 113 7.87 -7.84 17.42
C ALA A 113 6.97 -9.08 17.29
N ARG A 114 5.77 -8.94 16.70
CA ARG A 114 4.85 -10.07 16.47
C ARG A 114 5.41 -11.10 15.47
N MET A 115 6.23 -10.66 14.51
CA MET A 115 6.92 -11.53 13.56
C MET A 115 8.26 -12.10 14.09
N ASN A 116 8.61 -11.86 15.36
CA ASN A 116 9.89 -12.27 15.95
C ASN A 116 11.12 -11.75 15.19
N LEU A 117 11.03 -10.52 14.68
CA LEU A 117 12.11 -9.83 13.98
C LEU A 117 12.78 -8.80 14.91
N PRO A 118 14.11 -8.61 14.81
CA PRO A 118 14.79 -7.60 15.59
C PRO A 118 14.32 -6.19 15.21
N PRO A 119 14.34 -5.21 16.12
CA PRO A 119 14.01 -3.82 15.77
C PRO A 119 14.98 -3.29 14.70
N LEU A 120 14.49 -2.38 13.84
CA LEU A 120 15.37 -1.71 12.89
C LEU A 120 16.32 -0.77 13.64
N PRO A 121 17.58 -0.62 13.19
CA PRO A 121 18.46 0.42 13.70
C PRO A 121 17.85 1.80 13.40
N GLY A 122 18.19 2.78 14.24
CA GLY A 122 17.79 4.16 14.01
C GLY A 122 18.29 4.69 12.67
N ASP A 123 17.54 5.60 12.06
CA ASP A 123 17.96 6.28 10.83
C ASP A 123 19.27 7.04 11.10
N PRO A 124 20.36 6.76 10.37
CA PRO A 124 21.62 7.47 10.55
C PRO A 124 21.54 8.95 10.14
N GLY A 125 20.48 9.38 9.43
CA GLY A 125 20.25 10.79 9.10
C GLY A 125 21.21 11.37 8.06
N THR A 126 22.02 10.52 7.41
CA THR A 126 23.06 10.93 6.45
C THR A 126 22.57 11.04 5.01
N TRP A 127 21.27 10.80 4.76
CA TRP A 127 20.70 10.78 3.42
C TRP A 127 20.50 12.21 2.86
N ARG A 128 21.17 12.53 1.75
CA ARG A 128 21.15 13.84 1.04
C ARG A 128 21.72 15.04 1.83
N THR A 129 22.56 14.79 2.82
CA THR A 129 23.36 15.81 3.52
C THR A 129 24.72 16.09 2.86
N GLU A 130 25.04 15.39 1.76
CA GLU A 130 26.20 15.65 0.89
C GLU A 130 25.78 16.35 -0.41
#